data_AF-D7N6G7-F1
#
_entry.id   AF-D7N6G7-F1
#
_cell.length_a   1.000
_cell.length_b   1.000
_cell.length_c   1.000
_cell.angle_alpha   90.00
_cell.angle_beta   90.00
_cell.angle_gamma   90.00
#
_symmetry.space_group_name_H-M   'P 1'
#
loop_
_entity.id
_entity.type
_entity.pdbx_description
1 polymer ?
#
loop_
_entity_poly.entity_id
_entity_poly.type
_entity_poly.pdbx_seq_one_letter_code
_entity_poly.pdbx_strand_id
1 'polypeptide(L)'
;MGSKLNLLEIVGLVAIICGFIYILYINGYAVFSAKKALMFVGTMGYFTNRCKVRFYACTGFVKRVLKFKESREYEFRYDGKLKNGIAYIEVQDRNGKVLFTIDEGNKIVSYNFERKERYYLVMKFKNANGKHELTWK
;
A
#
# COMPACT_ATOMS: atom_id res chain seq x y z
N MET A 1 18.92 -40.17 3.69
CA MET A 1 20.23 -39.52 3.51
C MET A 1 19.99 -38.03 3.40
N GLY A 2 19.88 -37.33 4.53
CA GLY A 2 19.62 -35.88 4.55
C GLY A 2 20.93 -35.14 4.35
N SER A 3 21.13 -34.54 3.19
CA SER A 3 22.25 -33.62 2.97
C SER A 3 22.08 -32.44 3.92
N LYS A 4 23.03 -32.26 4.84
CA LYS A 4 23.12 -31.02 5.62
C LYS A 4 23.54 -29.94 4.65
N LEU A 5 22.68 -28.95 4.40
CA LEU A 5 23.10 -27.76 3.65
C LEU A 5 24.26 -27.10 4.40
N ASN A 6 25.32 -26.77 3.67
CA ASN A 6 26.45 -26.04 4.24
C ASN A 6 26.06 -24.56 4.46
N LEU A 7 26.70 -23.90 5.43
CA LEU A 7 26.42 -22.50 5.77
C LEU A 7 26.43 -21.56 4.54
N LEU A 8 27.34 -21.79 3.59
CA LEU A 8 27.43 -21.04 2.33
C LEU A 8 26.16 -21.18 1.46
N GLU A 9 25.61 -22.38 1.38
CA GLU A 9 24.38 -22.66 0.61
C GLU A 9 23.16 -22.01 1.28
N ILE A 10 23.13 -22.02 2.62
CA ILE A 10 22.09 -21.31 3.39
C ILE A 10 22.17 -19.80 3.13
N VAL A 11 23.37 -19.22 3.18
CA VAL A 11 23.57 -17.79 2.90
C VAL A 11 23.17 -17.44 1.47
N GLY A 12 23.54 -18.27 0.50
CA GLY A 12 23.15 -18.10 -0.90
C GLY A 12 21.63 -18.12 -1.10
N LEU A 13 20.95 -19.10 -0.50
CA LEU A 13 19.48 -19.20 -0.55
C LEU A 13 18.80 -17.98 0.09
N VAL A 14 19.29 -17.55 1.26
CA VAL A 14 18.75 -16.36 1.93
C VAL A 14 18.91 -15.12 1.04
N ALA A 15 20.07 -14.93 0.40
CA ALA A 15 20.31 -13.82 -0.50
C ALA A 15 19.34 -13.82 -1.70
N ILE A 16 19.11 -14.99 -2.32
CA ILE A 16 18.15 -15.14 -3.43
C ILE A 16 16.73 -14.79 -2.98
N ILE A 17 16.30 -15.32 -1.82
CA ILE A 17 14.97 -15.05 -1.26
C ILE A 17 14.81 -13.55 -0.95
N CYS A 18 15.81 -12.92 -0.32
CA CYS A 18 15.80 -11.49 -0.04
C CYS A 18 15.72 -10.65 -1.33
N GLY A 19 16.50 -11.02 -2.36
CA GLY A 19 16.45 -10.38 -3.67
C GLY A 19 15.08 -10.48 -4.32
N PHE A 20 14.48 -11.67 -4.29
CA PHE A 20 13.14 -11.91 -4.82
C PHE A 20 12.06 -11.09 -4.10
N ILE A 21 12.08 -11.06 -2.76
CA ILE A 21 11.17 -10.23 -1.94
C ILE A 21 11.33 -8.75 -2.27
N TYR A 22 12.57 -8.29 -2.46
CA TYR A 22 12.84 -6.90 -2.81
C TYR A 22 12.29 -6.53 -4.20
N ILE A 23 12.41 -7.42 -5.18
CA ILE A 23 11.82 -7.24 -6.53
C ILE A 23 10.29 -7.16 -6.43
N LEU A 24 9.66 -8.04 -5.65
CA LEU A 24 8.21 -8.00 -5.43
C LEU A 24 7.78 -6.67 -4.78
N TYR A 25 8.55 -6.18 -3.81
CA TYR A 25 8.27 -4.92 -3.14
C TYR A 25 8.34 -3.72 -4.08
N ILE A 26 9.42 -3.59 -4.87
CA ILE A 26 9.59 -2.46 -5.80
C ILE A 26 8.51 -2.45 -6.87
N ASN A 27 8.05 -3.63 -7.29
CA ASN A 27 6.99 -3.74 -8.29
C ASN A 27 5.58 -3.55 -7.70
N GLY A 28 5.45 -3.30 -6.39
CA GLY A 28 4.17 -3.03 -5.74
C GLY A 28 3.32 -4.26 -5.44
N TYR A 29 3.92 -5.46 -5.52
CA TYR A 29 3.31 -6.74 -5.11
C TYR A 29 3.27 -6.90 -3.59
N ALA A 30 4.26 -6.36 -2.89
CA ALA A 30 4.32 -6.42 -1.43
C ALA A 30 3.67 -5.20 -0.77
N VAL A 31 3.07 -5.44 0.38
CA VAL A 31 2.45 -4.42 1.22
C VAL A 31 3.15 -4.45 2.57
N PHE A 32 3.64 -3.31 3.03
CA PHE A 32 4.13 -3.14 4.39
C PHE A 32 3.00 -2.65 5.27
N SER A 33 2.84 -3.22 6.46
CA SER A 33 1.87 -2.68 7.42
C SER A 33 2.35 -2.83 8.84
N ALA A 34 2.17 -1.79 9.63
CA ALA A 34 2.27 -1.84 11.09
C ALA A 34 0.92 -1.37 11.63
N LYS A 35 0.06 -2.32 11.99
CA LYS A 35 -1.30 -2.05 12.44
C LYS A 35 -1.74 -3.00 13.53
N LYS A 36 -2.57 -2.50 14.44
CA LYS A 36 -3.36 -3.26 15.41
C LYS A 36 -4.81 -3.14 14.99
N ALA A 37 -5.48 -4.27 14.76
CA ALA A 37 -6.88 -4.29 14.36
C ALA A 37 -7.54 -5.55 14.89
N LEU A 38 -8.84 -5.47 15.21
CA LEU A 38 -9.63 -6.67 15.47
C LEU A 38 -9.95 -7.39 14.16
N MET A 39 -10.26 -6.62 13.11
CA MET A 39 -10.53 -7.15 11.78
C MET A 39 -9.92 -6.23 10.73
N PHE A 40 -9.27 -6.83 9.73
CA PHE A 40 -8.79 -6.13 8.54
C PHE A 40 -8.87 -7.05 7.32
N VAL A 41 -9.79 -6.78 6.40
CA VAL A 41 -10.01 -7.59 5.20
C VAL A 41 -10.13 -6.67 3.99
N GLY A 42 -9.45 -6.98 2.90
CA GLY A 42 -9.55 -6.18 1.70
C GLY A 42 -8.60 -6.58 0.59
N THR A 43 -8.84 -6.03 -0.58
CA THR A 43 -7.95 -6.12 -1.73
C THR A 43 -7.15 -4.84 -1.86
N MET A 44 -5.84 -4.97 -1.99
CA MET A 44 -4.95 -3.81 -2.09
C MET A 44 -4.73 -3.35 -3.52
N GLY A 45 -5.51 -3.84 -4.49
CA GLY A 45 -5.43 -3.39 -5.89
C GLY A 45 -4.16 -3.80 -6.61
N TYR A 46 -3.68 -5.02 -6.37
CA TYR A 46 -2.44 -5.47 -6.99
C TYR A 46 -2.57 -5.53 -8.53
N PHE A 47 -3.60 -6.26 -8.97
CA PHE A 47 -4.16 -6.38 -10.32
C PHE A 47 -4.83 -5.14 -10.91
N THR A 48 -5.33 -4.28 -10.03
CA THR A 48 -6.44 -3.40 -10.35
C THR A 48 -6.16 -2.02 -9.81
N ASN A 49 -6.54 -0.98 -10.53
CA ASN A 49 -6.45 0.40 -10.04
C ASN A 49 -7.54 0.71 -9.00
N ARG A 50 -7.72 -0.21 -8.04
CA ARG A 50 -8.77 -0.21 -7.02
C ARG A 50 -8.24 -0.87 -5.77
N CYS A 51 -8.27 -0.17 -4.65
CA CYS A 51 -8.10 -0.74 -3.33
C CYS A 51 -9.43 -0.70 -2.57
N LYS A 52 -9.83 -1.82 -1.98
CA LYS A 52 -11.04 -1.92 -1.16
C LYS A 52 -10.72 -2.61 0.15
N VAL A 53 -10.94 -1.94 1.27
CA VAL A 53 -10.65 -2.46 2.60
C VAL A 53 -11.81 -2.24 3.55
N ARG A 54 -12.03 -3.20 4.45
CA ARG A 54 -12.96 -3.13 5.57
C ARG A 54 -12.17 -3.44 6.84
N PHE A 55 -12.38 -2.64 7.86
CA PHE A 55 -11.61 -2.76 9.09
C PHE A 55 -12.44 -2.40 10.33
N TYR A 56 -12.03 -2.96 11.45
CA TYR A 56 -12.63 -2.76 12.76
C TYR A 56 -11.56 -2.61 13.85
N ALA A 57 -11.71 -1.59 14.69
CA ALA A 57 -10.79 -1.16 15.73
C ALA A 57 -9.35 -1.03 15.22
N CYS A 58 -9.17 -0.48 14.01
CA CYS A 58 -7.87 -0.43 13.34
C CYS A 58 -7.07 0.82 13.74
N THR A 59 -5.82 0.63 14.15
CA THR A 59 -4.86 1.69 14.44
C THR A 59 -3.50 1.34 13.85
N GLY A 60 -2.88 2.29 13.15
CA GLY A 60 -1.58 2.12 12.50
C GLY A 60 -1.64 2.47 11.02
N PHE A 61 -0.83 1.80 10.20
CA PHE A 61 -0.76 2.11 8.77
C PHE A 61 -0.57 0.87 7.89
N VAL A 62 -0.94 1.05 6.62
CA VAL A 62 -0.66 0.14 5.52
C VAL A 62 -0.03 0.94 4.39
N LYS A 63 1.18 0.56 3.98
CA LYS A 63 1.99 1.21 2.95
C LYS A 63 2.22 0.25 1.78
N ARG A 64 1.99 0.73 0.56
CA ARG A 64 2.20 -0.01 -0.69
C ARG A 64 2.89 0.88 -1.71
N VAL A 65 3.72 0.31 -2.59
CA VAL A 65 4.25 1.02 -3.76
C VAL A 65 3.16 1.15 -4.84
N LEU A 66 2.96 2.37 -5.33
CA LEU A 66 2.19 2.65 -6.54
C LEU A 66 3.15 2.75 -7.73
N LYS A 67 2.96 1.86 -8.71
CA LYS A 67 3.73 1.86 -9.95
C LYS A 67 2.80 2.19 -11.11
N PHE A 68 3.02 3.33 -11.73
CA PHE A 68 2.27 3.78 -12.89
C PHE A 68 2.94 3.31 -14.18
N LYS A 69 2.13 2.96 -15.18
CA LYS A 69 2.63 2.50 -16.48
C LYS A 69 2.96 3.67 -17.42
N GLU A 70 2.32 4.81 -17.22
CA GLU A 70 2.41 6.00 -18.07
C GLU A 70 2.65 7.23 -17.19
N SER A 71 3.35 8.22 -17.75
CA SER A 71 3.46 9.54 -17.13
C SER A 71 2.24 10.37 -17.54
N ARG A 72 1.27 10.54 -16.64
CA ARG A 72 0.05 11.28 -16.90
C ARG A 72 -0.60 11.76 -15.61
N GLU A 73 -1.63 12.59 -15.76
CA GLU A 73 -2.54 12.89 -14.68
C GLU A 73 -3.42 11.67 -14.37
N TYR A 74 -3.48 11.31 -13.09
CA TYR A 74 -4.38 10.28 -12.58
C TYR A 74 -5.40 10.90 -11.64
N GLU A 75 -6.67 10.57 -11.83
CA GLU A 75 -7.77 10.97 -10.94
C GLU A 75 -7.97 9.87 -9.89
N PHE A 76 -7.73 10.21 -8.62
CA PHE A 76 -8.04 9.37 -7.49
C PHE A 76 -9.44 9.67 -6.99
N ARG A 77 -10.25 8.62 -6.82
CA ARG A 77 -11.59 8.70 -6.26
C ARG A 77 -11.72 7.81 -5.04
N TYR A 78 -12.13 8.44 -3.95
CA TYR A 78 -12.39 7.80 -2.68
C TYR A 78 -13.88 7.69 -2.40
N ASP A 79 -14.28 6.45 -2.13
CA ASP A 79 -15.59 6.07 -1.64
C ASP A 79 -15.41 5.26 -0.37
N GLY A 80 -15.60 5.92 0.76
CA GLY A 80 -15.54 5.25 2.05
C GLY A 80 -16.56 5.83 3.00
N LYS A 81 -16.87 5.04 4.01
CA LYS A 81 -17.75 5.44 5.10
C LYS A 81 -17.14 4.94 6.41
N LEU A 82 -16.70 5.89 7.21
CA LEU A 82 -16.31 5.68 8.58
C LEU A 82 -17.54 5.66 9.47
N LYS A 83 -17.52 4.74 10.43
CA LYS A 83 -18.47 4.73 11.54
C LYS A 83 -17.90 5.52 12.71
N ASN A 84 -16.64 5.27 13.04
CA ASN A 84 -15.92 5.86 14.17
C ASN A 84 -14.42 5.95 13.85
N GLY A 85 -13.73 6.86 14.54
CA GLY A 85 -12.29 7.06 14.44
C GLY A 85 -11.88 7.83 13.18
N ILE A 86 -10.59 7.80 12.87
CA ILE A 86 -10.00 8.56 11.75
C ILE A 86 -9.31 7.58 10.80
N ALA A 87 -9.59 7.69 9.52
CA ALA A 87 -8.80 7.04 8.50
C ALA A 87 -8.69 7.90 7.25
N TYR A 88 -7.50 7.93 6.68
CA TYR A 88 -7.18 8.72 5.50
C TYR A 88 -6.04 8.06 4.74
N ILE A 89 -5.84 8.52 3.52
CA ILE A 89 -4.91 7.95 2.57
C ILE A 89 -3.96 9.04 2.14
N GLU A 90 -2.67 8.83 2.35
CA GLU A 90 -1.61 9.70 1.82
C GLU A 90 -1.03 9.06 0.57
N VAL A 91 -0.80 9.88 -0.45
CA VAL A 91 0.12 9.51 -1.53
C VAL A 91 1.44 10.23 -1.30
N GLN A 92 2.52 9.47 -1.23
CA GLN A 92 3.86 9.96 -0.93
C GLN A 92 4.81 9.73 -2.10
N ASP A 93 5.82 10.57 -2.23
CA ASP A 93 6.94 10.37 -3.14
C ASP A 93 7.95 9.33 -2.60
N ARG A 94 9.04 9.10 -3.35
CA ARG A 94 10.12 8.18 -2.96
C ARG A 94 10.76 8.53 -1.61
N ASN A 95 10.78 9.80 -1.24
CA ASN A 95 11.37 10.33 -0.01
C ASN A 95 10.39 10.31 1.17
N GLY A 96 9.14 9.90 0.94
CA GLY A 96 8.09 9.91 1.96
C GLY A 96 7.41 11.27 2.13
N LYS A 97 7.69 12.25 1.27
CA LYS A 97 6.98 13.53 1.25
C LYS A 97 5.56 13.29 0.79
N VAL A 98 4.59 13.78 1.56
CA VAL A 98 3.17 13.70 1.20
C VAL A 98 2.90 14.64 0.02
N LEU A 99 2.43 14.07 -1.09
CA LEU A 99 2.01 14.81 -2.28
C LEU A 99 0.59 15.34 -2.10
N PHE A 100 -0.31 14.48 -1.61
CA PHE A 100 -1.68 14.83 -1.25
C PHE A 100 -2.27 13.80 -0.28
N THR A 101 -3.36 14.20 0.36
CA THR A 101 -4.14 13.36 1.28
C THR A 101 -5.57 13.25 0.79
N ILE A 102 -6.16 12.07 0.93
CA ILE A 102 -7.53 11.74 0.54
C ILE A 102 -8.26 11.23 1.78
N ASP A 103 -9.43 11.80 2.03
CA ASP A 103 -10.32 11.47 3.14
C ASP A 103 -11.79 11.71 2.74
N GLU A 104 -12.72 11.67 3.71
CA GLU A 104 -14.15 11.90 3.46
C GLU A 104 -14.48 13.33 2.97
N GLY A 105 -13.62 14.31 3.26
CA GLY A 105 -13.77 15.70 2.80
C GLY A 105 -13.28 15.89 1.37
N ASN A 106 -12.17 15.24 1.00
CA ASN A 106 -11.54 15.35 -0.32
C ASN A 106 -11.63 14.03 -1.09
N LYS A 107 -12.83 13.75 -1.61
CA LYS A 107 -13.13 12.47 -2.28
C LYS A 107 -12.50 12.31 -3.65
N ILE A 108 -12.11 13.40 -4.31
CA ILE A 108 -11.51 13.36 -5.65
C ILE A 108 -10.26 14.24 -5.66
N VAL A 109 -9.14 13.68 -6.12
CA VAL A 109 -7.86 14.38 -6.25
C VAL A 109 -7.18 13.95 -7.54
N SER A 110 -6.76 14.92 -8.36
CA SER A 110 -5.97 14.67 -9.57
C SER A 110 -4.52 15.07 -9.33
N TYR A 111 -3.58 14.26 -9.83
CA TYR A 111 -2.15 14.55 -9.71
C TYR A 111 -1.37 13.95 -10.88
N ASN A 112 -0.33 14.65 -11.33
CA ASN A 112 0.56 14.21 -12.39
C ASN A 112 1.62 13.25 -11.85
N PHE A 113 1.57 12.00 -12.30
CA PHE A 113 2.55 10.99 -11.92
C PHE A 113 3.53 10.74 -13.04
N GLU A 114 4.77 10.48 -12.66
CA GLU A 114 5.83 10.09 -13.59
C GLU A 114 6.10 8.58 -13.54
N ARG A 115 6.15 7.93 -14.71
CA ARG A 115 6.38 6.47 -14.83
C ARG A 115 7.68 5.99 -14.16
N LYS A 116 8.75 6.79 -14.23
CA LYS A 116 10.08 6.42 -13.72
C LYS A 116 10.19 6.57 -12.20
N GLU A 117 9.29 7.34 -11.61
CA GLU A 117 9.29 7.64 -10.19
C GLU A 117 8.57 6.58 -9.37
N ARG A 118 8.93 6.52 -8.09
CA ARG A 118 8.31 5.61 -7.13
C ARG A 118 7.42 6.40 -6.18
N TYR A 119 6.16 5.98 -6.12
CA TYR A 119 5.18 6.56 -5.22
C TYR A 119 4.71 5.52 -4.21
N TYR A 120 4.18 5.99 -3.10
CA TYR A 120 3.62 5.14 -2.07
C TYR A 120 2.20 5.54 -1.74
N LEU A 121 1.31 4.55 -1.66
CA LEU A 121 0.00 4.69 -1.06
C LEU A 121 0.10 4.30 0.40
N VAL A 122 -0.22 5.22 1.31
CA VAL A 122 -0.18 4.98 2.76
C VAL A 122 -1.55 5.23 3.36
N MET A 123 -2.22 4.16 3.76
CA MET A 123 -3.47 4.23 4.52
C MET A 123 -3.14 4.33 6.00
N LYS A 124 -3.62 5.37 6.67
CA LYS A 124 -3.43 5.56 8.11
C LYS A 124 -4.77 5.43 8.83
N PHE A 125 -4.73 4.82 10.01
CA PHE A 125 -5.90 4.51 10.83
C PHE A 125 -5.64 4.91 12.29
N LYS A 126 -6.63 5.51 12.94
CA LYS A 126 -6.63 5.80 14.38
C LYS A 126 -7.97 5.39 14.97
N ASN A 127 -7.97 4.27 15.68
CA ASN A 127 -9.16 3.60 16.24
C ASN A 127 -10.35 3.56 15.26
N ALA A 128 -10.06 3.26 14.01
CA ALA A 128 -10.99 3.43 12.90
C ALA A 128 -11.88 2.20 12.72
N ASN A 129 -13.13 2.44 12.37
CA ASN A 129 -14.13 1.44 12.03
C ASN A 129 -14.83 1.83 10.74
N GLY A 130 -14.80 0.98 9.71
CA GLY A 130 -15.47 1.31 8.47
C GLY A 130 -15.03 0.50 7.26
N LYS A 131 -15.31 1.08 6.10
CA LYS A 131 -14.87 0.58 4.80
C LYS A 131 -14.33 1.74 3.96
N HIS A 132 -13.27 1.48 3.22
CA HIS A 132 -12.65 2.40 2.27
C HIS A 132 -12.55 1.71 0.92
N GLU A 133 -12.91 2.42 -0.13
CA GLU A 133 -12.65 2.07 -1.51
C GLU A 133 -11.94 3.26 -2.17
N LEU A 134 -10.79 3.00 -2.77
CA LEU A 134 -10.01 3.98 -3.53
C LEU A 134 -9.84 3.44 -4.93
N THR A 135 -10.19 4.23 -5.93
CA THR A 135 -9.97 3.91 -7.34
C THR A 135 -9.12 4.99 -7.99
N TRP A 136 -8.31 4.63 -8.98
CA TRP A 136 -7.59 5.60 -9.80
C TRP A 136 -7.68 5.26 -11.29
N LYS A 137 -7.75 6.28 -12.13
CA LYS A 137 -7.80 6.14 -13.59
C LYS A 137 -6.87 7.15 -14.23
#